data_AF-A0AAU7JHJ6-F1
#
_entry.id   AF-A0AAU7JHJ6-F1
#
_cell.length_a   1.000
_cell.length_b   1.000
_cell.length_c   1.000
_cell.angle_alpha   90.00
_cell.angle_beta   90.00
_cell.angle_gamma   90.00
#
_symmetry.space_group_name_H-M   'P 1'
#
loop_
_entity.id
_entity.type
_entity.pdbx_description
1 polymer ?
#
loop_
_entity_poly.entity_id
_entity_poly.type
_entity_poly.pdbx_seq_one_letter_code
_entity_poly.pdbx_strand_id
1 'polypeptide(L)'
;MSAPGVLLVPYGADQWSLSAIDCVRTPSGALRVSAPFPCVAIEPAAREPLRLNNAPYALGAAAAAGSSPLQALRAHSKHLCRPWDRLSHRFVDAYFDHLEAAVAADMDALRRRAEPFAGLFAPEDWIYSAPRPLPRAHLAAPEAAPAGTEADHVQADVAFWLGDRFAAALSTQSGLTPARARARAERLARAGVQVVAFGAADLARPEPLFDALLGGPVARFWAAEPLPCGPFRPPAVDA
;
A
#
# COMPACT_ATOMS: atom_id res chain seq x y z
N MET A 1 -15.85 -15.18 -9.21
CA MET A 1 -15.45 -16.03 -8.06
C MET A 1 -13.98 -15.81 -7.82
N SER A 2 -13.56 -15.41 -6.61
CA SER A 2 -12.13 -15.22 -6.32
C SER A 2 -11.37 -16.53 -6.46
N ALA A 3 -10.15 -16.49 -6.99
CA ALA A 3 -9.28 -17.67 -7.00
C ALA A 3 -8.99 -18.10 -5.56
N PRO A 4 -9.02 -19.40 -5.24
CA PRO A 4 -8.76 -19.88 -3.88
C PRO A 4 -7.37 -19.45 -3.41
N GLY A 5 -7.27 -18.98 -2.16
CA GLY A 5 -6.02 -18.48 -1.57
C GLY A 5 -5.64 -17.05 -1.95
N VAL A 6 -6.52 -16.30 -2.63
CA VAL A 6 -6.30 -14.89 -2.98
C VAL A 6 -7.08 -13.97 -2.05
N LEU A 7 -6.41 -12.98 -1.47
CA LEU A 7 -7.04 -11.87 -0.76
C LEU A 7 -7.32 -10.73 -1.74
N LEU A 8 -8.57 -10.31 -1.82
CA LEU A 8 -8.98 -9.11 -2.56
C LEU A 8 -9.07 -7.95 -1.58
N VAL A 9 -8.39 -6.84 -1.89
CA VAL A 9 -8.41 -5.64 -1.07
C VAL A 9 -8.88 -4.46 -1.92
N PRO A 10 -10.18 -4.14 -1.88
CA PRO A 10 -10.69 -2.87 -2.36
C PRO A 10 -10.09 -1.72 -1.55
N TYR A 11 -9.77 -0.61 -2.20
CA TYR A 11 -9.22 0.57 -1.53
C TYR A 11 -9.59 1.84 -2.28
N GLY A 12 -9.44 2.99 -1.62
CA GLY A 12 -9.72 4.29 -2.23
C GLY A 12 -11.19 4.54 -2.62
N ALA A 13 -12.13 3.73 -2.16
CA ALA A 13 -13.55 3.84 -2.48
C ALA A 13 -14.42 3.71 -1.22
N ASP A 14 -15.48 4.52 -1.13
CA ASP A 14 -16.48 4.42 -0.06
C ASP A 14 -17.55 3.37 -0.36
N GLN A 15 -17.83 3.13 -1.65
CA GLN A 15 -18.74 2.10 -2.13
C GLN A 15 -18.00 1.13 -3.02
N TRP A 16 -18.17 -0.17 -2.76
CA TRP A 16 -17.57 -1.26 -3.49
C TRP A 16 -18.44 -2.51 -3.32
N SER A 17 -18.20 -3.53 -4.15
CA SER A 17 -18.91 -4.80 -4.09
C SER A 17 -17.98 -5.93 -4.52
N LEU A 18 -17.98 -7.06 -3.80
CA LEU A 18 -17.25 -8.26 -4.19
C LEU A 18 -17.74 -8.79 -5.53
N SER A 19 -19.03 -8.66 -5.84
CA SER A 19 -19.60 -9.09 -7.11
C SER A 19 -19.11 -8.27 -8.32
N ALA A 20 -18.59 -7.07 -8.08
CA ALA A 20 -18.03 -6.19 -9.11
C ALA A 20 -16.53 -6.42 -9.35
N ILE A 21 -15.92 -7.38 -8.64
CA ILE A 21 -14.50 -7.71 -8.77
C ILE A 21 -14.37 -9.01 -9.54
N ASP A 22 -13.69 -8.93 -10.67
CA ASP A 22 -13.20 -10.10 -11.39
C ASP A 22 -11.71 -10.29 -11.08
N CYS A 23 -11.32 -11.52 -10.79
CA CYS A 23 -9.95 -11.87 -10.47
C CYS A 23 -9.61 -13.20 -11.15
N VAL A 24 -8.76 -13.11 -12.18
CA VAL A 24 -8.41 -14.26 -13.02
C VAL A 24 -6.91 -14.47 -12.96
N ARG A 25 -6.49 -15.74 -12.85
CA ARG A 25 -5.09 -16.10 -13.01
C ARG A 25 -4.78 -16.25 -14.50
N THR A 26 -3.80 -15.52 -15.00
CA THR A 26 -3.34 -15.59 -16.39
C THR A 26 -2.58 -16.91 -16.63
N PRO A 27 -2.35 -17.31 -17.89
CA PRO A 27 -1.52 -18.48 -18.21
C PRO A 27 -0.10 -18.40 -17.65
N SER A 28 0.45 -17.19 -17.49
CA SER A 28 1.75 -16.95 -16.84
C SER A 28 1.72 -17.11 -15.32
N GLY A 29 0.56 -17.41 -14.73
CA GLY A 29 0.36 -17.53 -13.29
C GLY A 29 0.11 -16.20 -12.58
N ALA A 30 0.20 -15.06 -13.26
CA ALA A 30 -0.05 -13.76 -12.66
C ALA A 30 -1.54 -13.54 -12.36
N LEU A 31 -1.87 -12.79 -11.31
CA LEU A 31 -3.24 -12.39 -11.04
C LEU A 31 -3.59 -11.10 -11.77
N ARG A 32 -4.70 -11.13 -12.50
CA ARG A 32 -5.33 -9.96 -13.12
C ARG A 32 -6.63 -9.64 -12.38
N VAL A 33 -6.70 -8.44 -11.84
CA VAL A 33 -7.89 -7.92 -11.17
C VAL A 33 -8.55 -6.87 -12.06
N SER A 34 -9.86 -6.97 -12.21
CA SER A 34 -10.69 -5.97 -12.88
C SER A 34 -11.81 -5.55 -11.94
N ALA A 35 -11.93 -4.25 -11.68
CA ALA A 35 -12.96 -3.68 -10.84
C ALA A 35 -13.20 -2.21 -11.24
N PRO A 36 -14.40 -1.64 -11.02
CA PRO A 36 -14.69 -0.22 -11.27
C PRO A 36 -14.08 0.72 -10.22
N PHE A 37 -13.35 0.17 -9.25
CA PHE A 37 -12.64 0.88 -8.19
C PHE A 37 -11.25 0.26 -7.99
N PRO A 38 -10.30 0.97 -7.36
CA PRO A 38 -9.00 0.42 -7.04
C PRO A 38 -9.11 -0.84 -6.18
N CYS A 39 -8.53 -1.93 -6.65
CA CYS A 39 -8.50 -3.21 -5.96
C CYS A 39 -7.16 -3.89 -6.23
N VAL A 40 -6.58 -4.51 -5.20
CA VAL A 40 -5.40 -5.38 -5.36
C VAL A 40 -5.76 -6.81 -4.99
N ALA A 41 -5.17 -7.76 -5.70
CA ALA A 41 -5.17 -9.16 -5.33
C ALA A 41 -3.82 -9.51 -4.74
N ILE A 42 -3.84 -10.18 -3.59
CA ILE A 42 -2.66 -10.60 -2.84
C ILE A 42 -2.70 -12.12 -2.72
N GLU A 43 -1.58 -12.77 -2.99
CA GLU A 43 -1.36 -14.20 -2.70
C GLU A 43 -0.55 -14.32 -1.41
N PRO A 44 -1.18 -14.57 -0.24
CA PRO A 44 -0.45 -14.62 1.02
C PRO A 44 0.63 -15.69 1.03
N ALA A 45 0.42 -16.78 0.28
CA ALA A 45 1.38 -17.87 0.16
C ALA A 45 2.72 -17.45 -0.49
N ALA A 46 2.72 -16.42 -1.35
CA ALA A 46 3.93 -15.91 -1.98
C ALA A 46 4.83 -15.16 -0.99
N ARG A 47 4.24 -14.65 0.10
CA ARG A 47 4.91 -13.85 1.13
C ARG A 47 5.63 -12.60 0.62
N GLU A 48 5.22 -12.08 -0.54
CA GLU A 48 5.81 -10.90 -1.15
C GLU A 48 5.09 -9.63 -0.68
N PRO A 49 5.81 -8.60 -0.21
CA PRO A 49 5.19 -7.33 0.13
C PRO A 49 4.61 -6.66 -1.11
N LEU A 50 3.51 -5.94 -0.94
CA LEU A 50 3.00 -5.07 -2.00
C LEU A 50 3.83 -3.78 -1.95
N ARG A 51 4.57 -3.49 -3.01
CA ARG A 51 5.48 -2.35 -3.13
C ARG A 51 4.98 -1.33 -4.15
N LEU A 52 5.61 -0.16 -4.14
CA LEU A 52 5.28 0.93 -5.06
C LEU A 52 5.52 0.57 -6.53
N ASN A 53 6.31 -0.48 -6.82
CA ASN A 53 6.54 -0.99 -8.16
C ASN A 53 5.67 -2.21 -8.55
N ASN A 54 4.76 -2.64 -7.68
CA ASN A 54 3.83 -3.72 -7.98
C ASN A 54 2.55 -3.17 -8.63
N ALA A 55 2.17 -3.83 -9.73
CA ALA A 55 0.95 -3.63 -10.52
C ALA A 55 0.77 -2.23 -11.14
N PRO A 56 0.12 -2.12 -12.31
CA PRO A 56 -0.12 -0.82 -12.93
C PRO A 56 -1.00 0.04 -12.01
N TYR A 57 -0.56 1.26 -11.76
CA TYR A 57 -1.43 2.28 -11.21
C TYR A 57 -2.42 2.71 -12.28
N ALA A 58 -3.69 2.84 -11.93
CA ALA A 58 -4.67 3.52 -12.76
C ALA A 58 -4.45 5.04 -12.68
N LEU A 59 -3.24 5.49 -12.99
CA LEU A 59 -2.97 6.92 -13.15
C LEU A 59 -3.69 7.34 -14.43
N GLY A 60 -4.75 8.13 -14.30
CA GLY A 60 -5.32 8.83 -15.45
C GLY A 60 -4.24 9.72 -16.11
N ALA A 61 -4.56 10.29 -17.26
CA ALA A 61 -3.66 11.14 -18.06
C ALA A 61 -2.99 12.31 -17.28
N ALA A 62 -3.48 12.63 -16.07
CA ALA A 62 -2.90 13.62 -15.16
C ALA A 62 -1.44 13.35 -14.73
N ALA A 63 -0.95 12.10 -14.80
CA ALA A 63 0.47 11.80 -14.51
C ALA A 63 1.44 12.31 -15.59
N ALA A 64 0.94 12.73 -16.76
CA ALA A 64 1.76 13.14 -17.91
C ALA A 64 2.27 14.59 -17.86
N ALA A 65 1.91 15.37 -16.84
CA ALA A 65 2.22 16.80 -16.77
C ALA A 65 3.47 17.09 -15.92
N GLY A 66 4.67 16.73 -16.41
CA GLY A 66 5.97 17.25 -15.94
C GLY A 66 6.40 16.94 -14.49
N SER A 67 5.59 16.27 -13.68
CA SER A 67 5.92 15.87 -12.31
C SER A 67 6.76 14.59 -12.30
N SER A 68 7.69 14.44 -11.33
CA SER A 68 8.43 13.18 -11.18
C SER A 68 7.47 12.01 -10.89
N PRO A 69 7.81 10.77 -11.27
CA PRO A 69 6.97 9.60 -11.00
C PRO A 69 6.56 9.47 -9.52
N LEU A 70 7.48 9.74 -8.59
CA LEU A 70 7.21 9.74 -7.16
C LEU A 70 6.16 10.78 -6.74
N GLN A 71 6.21 11.98 -7.31
CA GLN A 71 5.20 13.02 -7.05
C GLN A 71 3.83 12.63 -7.62
N ALA A 72 3.80 11.99 -8.79
CA ALA A 72 2.57 11.44 -9.35
C ALA A 72 1.97 10.34 -8.45
N LEU A 73 2.81 9.45 -7.89
CA LEU A 73 2.37 8.43 -6.92
C LEU A 73 1.85 9.07 -5.63
N ARG A 74 2.56 10.06 -5.07
CA ARG A 74 2.14 10.80 -3.89
C ARG A 74 0.77 11.46 -4.11
N ALA A 75 0.60 12.18 -5.22
CA ALA A 75 -0.65 12.82 -5.59
C ALA A 75 -1.79 11.81 -5.78
N HIS A 76 -1.51 10.69 -6.44
CA HIS A 76 -2.47 9.61 -6.62
C HIS A 76 -2.90 8.99 -5.29
N SER A 77 -1.96 8.65 -4.41
CA SER A 77 -2.27 8.13 -3.08
C SER A 77 -3.13 9.10 -2.28
N LYS A 78 -2.89 10.41 -2.36
CA LYS A 78 -3.76 11.41 -1.73
C LYS A 78 -5.16 11.47 -2.34
N HIS A 79 -5.27 11.33 -3.67
CA HIS A 79 -6.57 11.27 -4.34
C HIS A 79 -7.42 10.07 -3.89
N LEU A 80 -6.77 8.98 -3.46
CA LEU A 80 -7.45 7.82 -2.89
C LEU A 80 -7.97 8.05 -1.47
N CYS A 81 -7.54 9.10 -0.76
CA CYS A 81 -8.12 9.50 0.51
C CYS A 81 -9.48 10.21 0.32
N ARG A 82 -10.20 10.50 1.41
CA ARG A 82 -11.38 11.38 1.32
C ARG A 82 -10.93 12.83 1.16
N PRO A 83 -11.57 13.64 0.31
CA PRO A 83 -11.16 15.03 0.07
C PRO A 83 -11.07 15.90 1.34
N TRP A 84 -11.89 15.61 2.35
CA TRP A 84 -11.94 16.33 3.62
C TRP A 84 -11.06 15.71 4.72
N ASP A 85 -10.47 14.54 4.49
CA ASP A 85 -9.63 13.84 5.47
C ASP A 85 -8.18 14.34 5.41
N ARG A 86 -7.98 15.52 6.01
CA ARG A 86 -6.68 16.19 6.07
C ARG A 86 -5.63 15.35 6.78
N LEU A 87 -6.01 14.52 7.75
CA LEU A 87 -5.04 13.74 8.51
C LEU A 87 -4.48 12.59 7.66
N SER A 88 -5.34 11.89 6.92
CA SER A 88 -4.89 10.87 5.96
C SER A 88 -4.05 11.48 4.83
N HIS A 89 -4.37 12.69 4.35
CA HIS A 89 -3.52 13.38 3.37
C HIS A 89 -2.12 13.66 3.93
N ARG A 90 -2.05 14.17 5.16
CA ARG A 90 -0.77 14.43 5.84
C ARG A 90 0.01 13.15 6.14
N PHE A 91 -0.68 12.05 6.45
CA PHE A 91 -0.05 10.75 6.60
C PHE A 91 0.64 10.32 5.31
N VAL A 92 -0.05 10.45 4.16
CA VAL A 92 0.54 10.11 2.86
C VAL A 92 1.74 11.02 2.55
N ASP A 93 1.63 12.32 2.78
CA ASP A 93 2.77 13.24 2.60
C ASP A 93 3.97 12.82 3.48
N ALA A 94 3.74 12.63 4.79
CA ALA A 94 4.78 12.22 5.73
C ALA A 94 5.41 10.87 5.35
N TYR A 95 4.62 9.93 4.82
CA TYR A 95 5.12 8.64 4.37
C TYR A 95 6.11 8.79 3.22
N PHE A 96 5.77 9.56 2.19
CA PHE A 96 6.68 9.77 1.06
C PHE A 96 7.90 10.61 1.45
N ASP A 97 7.76 11.60 2.34
CA ASP A 97 8.89 12.37 2.87
C ASP A 97 9.83 11.45 3.68
N HIS A 98 9.28 10.51 4.45
CA HIS A 98 10.05 9.50 5.18
C HIS A 98 10.83 8.57 4.24
N LEU A 99 10.24 8.15 3.11
CA LEU A 99 10.95 7.35 2.11
C LEU A 99 12.13 8.11 1.50
N GLU A 100 11.93 9.38 1.14
CA GLU A 100 12.98 10.22 0.58
C GLU A 100 14.13 10.41 1.60
N ALA A 101 13.80 10.63 2.88
CA ALA A 101 14.78 10.72 3.95
C ALA A 101 15.55 9.39 4.14
N ALA A 102 14.88 8.24 4.07
CA ALA A 102 15.51 6.93 4.16
C ALA A 102 16.49 6.67 3.00
N VAL A 103 16.10 7.00 1.77
CA VAL A 103 16.97 6.90 0.59
C VAL A 103 18.18 7.82 0.71
N ALA A 104 17.97 9.07 1.17
CA ALA A 104 19.05 10.03 1.37
C ALA A 104 20.05 9.56 2.45
N ALA A 105 19.56 8.96 3.54
CA ALA A 105 20.40 8.45 4.62
C ALA A 105 21.27 7.25 4.18
N ASP A 106 20.76 6.40 3.28
CA ASP A 106 21.46 5.20 2.78
C ASP A 106 22.13 5.41 1.40
N MET A 107 22.26 6.65 0.93
CA MET A 107 22.68 6.98 -0.43
C MET A 107 23.98 6.28 -0.86
N ASP A 108 24.99 6.23 0.01
CA ASP A 108 26.27 5.58 -0.30
C ASP A 108 26.15 4.06 -0.45
N ALA A 109 25.26 3.42 0.32
CA ALA A 109 24.98 2.00 0.19
C ALA A 109 24.25 1.70 -1.14
N LEU A 110 23.29 2.55 -1.50
CA LEU A 110 22.53 2.43 -2.75
C LEU A 110 23.43 2.66 -3.98
N ARG A 111 24.36 3.62 -3.93
CA ARG A 111 25.37 3.84 -4.98
C ARG A 111 26.23 2.61 -5.23
N ARG A 112 26.78 1.99 -4.17
CA ARG A 112 27.55 0.74 -4.29
C ARG A 112 26.71 -0.39 -4.89
N ARG A 113 25.41 -0.43 -4.60
CA ARG A 113 24.49 -1.42 -5.17
C ARG A 113 24.19 -1.14 -6.65
N ALA A 114 24.20 0.12 -7.07
CA ALA A 114 23.95 0.53 -8.46
C ALA A 114 25.19 0.39 -9.37
N GLU A 115 26.41 0.43 -8.81
CA GLU A 115 27.68 0.39 -9.53
C GLU A 115 27.80 -0.76 -10.57
N PRO A 116 27.41 -2.01 -10.27
CA PRO A 116 27.48 -3.11 -11.24
C PRO A 116 26.62 -2.91 -12.50
N PHE A 117 25.64 -2.00 -12.46
CA PHE A 117 24.70 -1.75 -13.55
C PHE A 117 25.12 -0.57 -14.45
N ALA A 118 26.34 -0.04 -14.30
CA ALA A 118 26.95 0.93 -15.20
C ALA A 118 26.06 2.14 -15.54
N GLY A 119 25.31 2.65 -14.56
CA GLY A 119 24.43 3.82 -14.71
C GLY A 119 23.04 3.52 -15.28
N LEU A 120 22.65 2.25 -15.46
CA LEU A 120 21.27 1.89 -15.82
C LEU A 120 20.25 2.27 -14.76
N PHE A 121 20.67 2.38 -13.50
CA PHE A 121 19.81 2.73 -12.38
C PHE A 121 20.43 3.86 -11.57
N ALA A 122 19.59 4.81 -11.18
CA ALA A 122 19.94 5.81 -10.19
C ALA A 122 19.70 5.22 -8.77
N PRO A 123 20.52 5.58 -7.76
CA PRO A 123 20.27 5.18 -6.37
C PRO A 123 18.84 5.47 -5.90
N GLU A 124 18.25 6.56 -6.39
CA GLU A 124 16.91 7.02 -6.09
C GLU A 124 15.81 6.07 -6.60
N ASP A 125 16.08 5.27 -7.63
CA ASP A 125 15.11 4.30 -8.18
C ASP A 125 14.72 3.22 -7.17
N TRP A 126 15.55 3.03 -6.14
CA TRP A 126 15.23 2.10 -5.06
C TRP A 126 14.00 2.51 -4.25
N ILE A 127 13.60 3.78 -4.27
CA ILE A 127 12.41 4.26 -3.55
C ILE A 127 11.14 3.50 -3.94
N TYR A 128 11.05 3.02 -5.18
CA TYR A 128 9.87 2.30 -5.68
C TYR A 128 9.78 0.87 -5.13
N SER A 129 10.82 0.39 -4.44
CA SER A 129 10.76 -0.84 -3.67
C SER A 129 10.06 -0.67 -2.32
N ALA A 130 9.70 0.55 -1.91
CA ALA A 130 9.00 0.76 -0.64
C ALA A 130 7.59 0.12 -0.61
N PRO A 131 7.06 -0.29 0.56
CA PRO A 131 5.72 -0.87 0.67
C PRO A 131 4.62 0.09 0.22
N ARG A 132 3.75 -0.32 -0.70
CA ARG A 132 2.68 0.52 -1.24
C ARG A 132 1.63 0.86 -0.18
N PRO A 133 1.34 2.16 0.06
CA PRO A 133 0.20 2.53 0.88
C PRO A 133 -1.11 2.24 0.13
N LEU A 134 -2.09 1.70 0.85
CA LEU A 134 -3.46 1.46 0.41
C LEU A 134 -4.41 2.34 1.23
N PRO A 135 -4.65 3.60 0.82
CA PRO A 135 -5.60 4.48 1.50
C PRO A 135 -7.02 3.90 1.44
N ARG A 136 -7.76 3.99 2.55
CA ARG A 136 -9.14 3.46 2.67
C ARG A 136 -9.26 1.97 2.32
N ALA A 137 -8.25 1.17 2.62
CA ALA A 137 -8.28 -0.27 2.36
C ALA A 137 -9.37 -0.98 3.17
N HIS A 138 -10.18 -1.79 2.49
CA HIS A 138 -11.18 -2.67 3.09
C HIS A 138 -10.54 -4.04 3.31
N LEU A 139 -10.14 -4.32 4.56
CA LEU A 139 -9.41 -5.53 4.92
C LEU A 139 -10.38 -6.60 5.41
N ALA A 140 -10.21 -7.83 4.95
CA ALA A 140 -10.98 -8.97 5.45
C ALA A 140 -10.73 -9.16 6.95
N ALA A 141 -11.79 -9.07 7.74
CA ALA A 141 -11.80 -9.24 9.19
C ALA A 141 -13.13 -9.88 9.62
N PRO A 142 -13.42 -11.12 9.19
CA PRO A 142 -14.68 -11.79 9.51
C PRO A 142 -14.83 -12.04 11.02
N GLU A 143 -16.05 -11.89 11.54
CA GLU A 143 -16.32 -12.20 12.96
C GLU A 143 -16.60 -13.69 13.20
N ALA A 144 -17.05 -14.39 12.16
CA ALA A 144 -17.29 -15.83 12.17
C ALA A 144 -17.01 -16.42 10.77
N ALA A 145 -16.71 -17.71 10.72
CA ALA A 145 -16.60 -18.45 9.47
C ALA A 145 -17.97 -19.06 9.09
N PRO A 146 -18.29 -19.16 7.78
CA PRO A 146 -17.48 -18.75 6.64
C PRO A 146 -17.55 -17.24 6.36
N ALA A 147 -16.40 -16.65 6.06
CA ALA A 147 -16.32 -15.29 5.53
C ALA A 147 -16.66 -15.30 4.03
N GLY A 148 -17.27 -14.24 3.52
CA GLY A 148 -17.52 -14.15 2.08
C GLY A 148 -18.30 -12.94 1.62
N THR A 149 -18.60 -11.99 2.51
CA THR A 149 -19.40 -10.81 2.20
C THR A 149 -18.63 -9.52 2.45
N GLU A 150 -19.13 -8.41 1.92
CA GLU A 150 -18.61 -7.08 2.17
C GLU A 150 -18.67 -6.72 3.66
N ALA A 151 -19.65 -7.24 4.40
CA ALA A 151 -19.78 -7.05 5.84
C ALA A 151 -18.63 -7.68 6.64
N ASP A 152 -17.93 -8.66 6.06
CA ASP A 152 -16.74 -9.27 6.64
C ASP A 152 -15.49 -8.40 6.53
N HIS A 153 -15.58 -7.24 5.88
CA HIS A 153 -14.45 -6.34 5.70
C HIS A 153 -14.55 -5.11 6.62
N VAL A 154 -13.39 -4.60 7.01
CA VAL A 154 -13.26 -3.40 7.83
C VAL A 154 -12.33 -2.42 7.14
N GLN A 155 -12.78 -1.17 7.02
CA GLN A 155 -11.98 -0.12 6.42
C GLN A 155 -10.91 0.39 7.41
N ALA A 156 -9.65 0.30 6.99
CA ALA A 156 -8.52 1.02 7.57
C ALA A 156 -8.33 2.38 6.87
N ASP A 157 -7.75 3.36 7.57
CA ASP A 157 -7.54 4.69 6.98
C ASP A 157 -6.38 4.65 5.97
N VAL A 158 -5.29 3.94 6.30
CA VAL A 158 -4.26 3.47 5.36
C VAL A 158 -3.80 2.06 5.76
N ALA A 159 -3.56 1.18 4.79
CA ALA A 159 -2.97 -0.14 5.05
C ALA A 159 -1.77 -0.45 4.16
N PHE A 160 -0.96 -1.42 4.59
CA PHE A 160 0.18 -1.96 3.87
C PHE A 160 0.14 -3.48 3.94
N TRP A 161 0.45 -4.16 2.84
CA TRP A 161 0.76 -5.58 2.84
C TRP A 161 2.28 -5.76 2.88
N LEU A 162 2.81 -6.33 3.97
CA LEU A 162 4.24 -6.44 4.23
C LEU A 162 4.81 -7.83 3.87
N GLY A 163 4.03 -8.65 3.18
CA GLY A 163 4.41 -10.00 2.75
C GLY A 163 3.93 -11.08 3.70
N ASP A 164 4.00 -10.88 5.02
CA ASP A 164 3.49 -11.85 5.99
C ASP A 164 2.21 -11.39 6.70
N ARG A 165 1.94 -10.09 6.72
CA ARG A 165 0.83 -9.48 7.43
C ARG A 165 0.38 -8.18 6.81
N PHE A 166 -0.82 -7.74 7.20
CA PHE A 166 -1.23 -6.36 7.03
C PHE A 166 -0.79 -5.51 8.22
N ALA A 167 -0.34 -4.29 7.92
CA ALA A 167 -0.26 -3.20 8.88
C ALA A 167 -1.28 -2.12 8.51
N ALA A 168 -2.03 -1.62 9.48
CA ALA A 168 -3.09 -0.63 9.31
C ALA A 168 -2.84 0.57 10.22
N ALA A 169 -2.83 1.76 9.62
CA ALA A 169 -2.83 3.04 10.31
C ALA A 169 -4.28 3.52 10.48
N LEU A 170 -4.68 3.83 11.71
CA LEU A 170 -6.01 4.37 12.03
C LEU A 170 -5.90 5.77 12.63
N SER A 171 -6.60 6.72 12.04
CA SER A 171 -6.70 8.09 12.52
C SER A 171 -7.42 8.14 13.87
N THR A 172 -6.82 8.84 14.82
CA THR A 172 -7.43 9.20 16.11
C THR A 172 -8.56 10.23 15.96
N GLN A 173 -8.62 10.94 14.82
CA GLN A 173 -9.66 11.91 14.49
C GLN A 173 -10.79 11.30 13.63
N SER A 174 -11.03 10.00 13.75
CA SER A 174 -12.14 9.36 13.03
C SER A 174 -13.48 9.99 13.44
N GLY A 175 -14.41 10.11 12.48
CA GLY A 175 -15.80 10.51 12.78
C GLY A 175 -16.61 9.46 13.56
N LEU A 176 -15.96 8.39 14.05
CA LEU A 176 -16.57 7.34 14.84
C LEU A 176 -16.61 7.72 16.32
N THR A 177 -17.58 7.19 17.05
CA THR A 177 -17.55 7.24 18.52
C THR A 177 -16.36 6.45 19.06
N PRO A 178 -15.83 6.77 20.24
CA PRO A 178 -14.69 6.06 20.83
C PRO A 178 -14.90 4.54 20.91
N ALA A 179 -16.11 4.09 21.27
CA ALA A 179 -16.45 2.67 21.33
C ALA A 179 -16.40 2.00 19.95
N ARG A 180 -16.89 2.65 18.90
CA ARG A 180 -16.83 2.12 17.52
C ARG A 180 -15.41 2.12 16.97
N ALA A 181 -14.63 3.17 17.26
CA ALA A 181 -13.22 3.22 16.87
C ALA A 181 -12.41 2.09 17.53
N ARG A 182 -12.66 1.82 18.82
CA ARG A 182 -12.07 0.70 19.55
C ARG A 182 -12.48 -0.65 18.97
N ALA A 183 -13.79 -0.87 18.76
CA ALA A 183 -14.29 -2.11 18.16
C ALA A 183 -13.71 -2.36 16.76
N ARG A 184 -13.55 -1.31 15.94
CA ARG A 184 -12.88 -1.37 14.64
C ARG A 184 -11.43 -1.86 14.76
N ALA A 185 -10.66 -1.26 15.67
CA ALA A 185 -9.27 -1.63 15.91
C ALA A 185 -9.15 -3.08 16.44
N GLU A 186 -9.99 -3.46 17.40
CA GLU A 186 -10.02 -4.81 17.98
C GLU A 186 -10.43 -5.87 16.95
N ARG A 187 -11.36 -5.55 16.04
CA ARG A 187 -11.77 -6.45 14.95
C ARG A 187 -10.63 -6.67 13.95
N LEU A 188 -9.92 -5.62 13.54
CA LEU A 188 -8.74 -5.73 12.69
C LEU A 188 -7.62 -6.54 13.38
N ALA A 189 -7.35 -6.26 14.66
CA ALA A 189 -6.34 -6.97 15.43
C ALA A 189 -6.64 -8.47 15.58
N ARG A 190 -7.90 -8.85 15.83
CA ARG A 190 -8.34 -10.25 15.86
C ARG A 190 -8.14 -10.96 14.51
N ALA A 191 -8.22 -10.23 13.41
CA ALA A 191 -7.94 -10.74 12.07
C ALA A 191 -6.43 -10.82 11.74
N GLY A 192 -5.55 -10.56 12.71
CA GLY A 192 -4.10 -10.61 12.54
C GLY A 192 -3.51 -9.35 11.88
N VAL A 193 -4.30 -8.28 11.74
CA VAL A 193 -3.80 -7.00 11.23
C VAL A 193 -3.08 -6.26 12.36
N GLN A 194 -1.86 -5.82 12.10
CA GLN A 194 -1.14 -4.94 13.01
C GLN A 194 -1.75 -3.53 12.96
N VAL A 195 -2.31 -3.04 14.06
CA VAL A 195 -2.99 -1.74 14.09
C VAL A 195 -2.15 -0.71 14.84
N VAL A 196 -1.91 0.44 14.21
CA VAL A 196 -1.26 1.60 14.83
C VAL A 196 -2.18 2.81 14.70
N ALA A 197 -2.48 3.45 15.83
CA ALA A 197 -3.23 4.71 15.82
C ALA A 197 -2.30 5.89 15.52
N PHE A 198 -2.80 6.92 14.84
CA PHE A 198 -2.02 8.13 14.57
C PHE A 198 -2.86 9.41 14.72
N GLY A 199 -2.20 10.47 15.17
CA GLY A 199 -2.72 11.82 15.31
C GLY A 199 -1.81 12.85 14.65
N ALA A 200 -2.19 14.12 14.74
CA ALA A 200 -1.41 15.21 14.16
C ALA A 200 -0.02 15.37 14.79
N ALA A 201 0.15 14.98 16.06
CA ALA A 201 1.42 15.02 16.77
C ALA A 201 2.40 13.96 16.24
N ASP A 202 1.91 12.75 15.97
CA ASP A 202 2.73 11.67 15.40
C ASP A 202 3.24 12.06 14.01
N LEU A 203 2.44 12.76 13.22
CA LEU A 203 2.84 13.24 11.89
C LEU A 203 3.82 14.42 11.93
N ALA A 204 4.07 15.04 13.09
CA ALA A 204 5.10 16.06 13.23
C ALA A 204 6.50 15.45 13.45
N ARG A 205 6.55 14.17 13.89
CA ARG A 205 7.78 13.36 14.06
C ARG A 205 7.44 11.92 13.67
N PRO A 206 7.36 11.63 12.37
CA PRO A 206 6.72 10.42 11.87
C PRO A 206 7.56 9.16 11.99
N GLU A 207 8.85 9.26 12.36
CA GLU A 207 9.77 8.13 12.42
C GLU A 207 9.27 7.01 13.36
N PRO A 208 8.87 7.28 14.63
CA PRO A 208 8.34 6.23 15.49
C PRO A 208 7.04 5.62 14.98
N LEU A 209 6.22 6.40 14.26
CA LEU A 209 4.98 5.92 13.66
C LEU A 209 5.28 4.93 12.51
N PHE A 210 6.20 5.26 11.62
CA PHE A 210 6.57 4.38 10.51
C PHE A 210 7.40 3.18 10.97
N ASP A 211 8.26 3.34 11.97
CA ASP A 211 8.95 2.22 12.61
C ASP A 211 7.95 1.24 13.22
N ALA A 212 6.92 1.75 13.91
CA ALA A 212 5.86 0.91 14.43
C ALA A 212 5.09 0.21 13.31
N LEU A 213 4.62 0.94 12.29
CA LEU A 213 3.79 0.38 11.21
C LEU A 213 4.53 -0.62 10.32
N LEU A 214 5.75 -0.28 9.93
CA LEU A 214 6.47 -0.96 8.86
C LEU A 214 7.57 -1.89 9.39
N GLY A 215 8.06 -1.63 10.60
CA GLY A 215 9.11 -2.40 11.26
C GLY A 215 10.51 -2.20 10.67
N GLY A 216 11.51 -2.80 11.31
CA GLY A 216 12.93 -2.74 10.90
C GLY A 216 13.25 -3.18 9.46
N PRO A 217 12.56 -4.16 8.84
CA PRO A 217 12.79 -4.53 7.45
C PRO A 217 12.47 -3.44 6.43
N VAL A 218 11.63 -2.45 6.79
CA VAL A 218 11.22 -1.38 5.88
C VAL A 218 12.13 -0.16 5.95
N ALA A 219 12.86 0.05 7.05
CA ALA A 219 13.98 1.01 7.07
C ALA A 219 15.01 0.72 5.95
N ARG A 220 15.06 -0.53 5.48
CA ARG A 220 15.82 -0.97 4.30
C ARG A 220 14.95 -1.74 3.32
N PHE A 221 13.81 -1.18 2.93
CA PHE A 221 12.88 -1.81 1.98
C PHE A 221 13.56 -2.25 0.66
N TRP A 222 14.68 -1.62 0.31
CA TRP A 222 15.52 -1.90 -0.86
C TRP A 222 16.45 -3.12 -0.69
N ALA A 223 16.73 -3.56 0.54
CA ALA A 223 17.74 -4.59 0.79
C ALA A 223 17.38 -5.97 0.21
N ALA A 224 16.08 -6.29 0.20
CA ALA A 224 15.57 -7.56 -0.30
C ALA A 224 15.39 -7.59 -1.83
N GLU A 225 15.51 -6.45 -2.52
CA GLU A 225 15.28 -6.37 -3.96
C GLU A 225 16.60 -6.46 -4.74
N PRO A 226 16.73 -7.37 -5.72
CA PRO A 226 17.96 -7.52 -6.48
C PRO A 226 18.22 -6.33 -7.42
N LEU A 227 17.16 -5.75 -8.00
CA LEU A 227 17.21 -4.63 -8.93
C LEU A 227 16.10 -3.60 -8.62
N PRO A 228 16.36 -2.28 -8.80
CA PRO A 228 15.29 -1.32 -8.66
C PRO A 228 14.36 -1.47 -9.86
N CYS A 229 13.06 -1.45 -9.60
CA CYS A 229 12.04 -1.50 -10.64
C CYS A 229 11.20 -0.23 -10.53
N GLY A 230 11.08 0.50 -11.65
CA GLY A 230 10.21 1.67 -11.71
C GLY A 230 8.73 1.30 -11.51
N PRO A 231 7.87 2.28 -11.15
CA PRO A 231 6.46 2.05 -10.85
C PRO A 231 5.59 1.83 -12.09
N PHE A 232 6.13 2.12 -13.28
CA PHE A 232 5.45 2.02 -14.55
C PHE A 232 6.11 0.93 -15.38
N ARG A 233 5.57 -0.29 -15.28
CA ARG A 233 5.86 -1.31 -16.29
C ARG A 233 5.02 -1.00 -17.52
N PRO A 234 5.60 -1.05 -18.73
CA PRO A 234 4.80 -1.13 -19.95
C PRO A 234 3.79 -2.28 -19.79
N PRO A 235 2.56 -2.15 -20.31
CA PRO A 235 1.69 -3.32 -20.42
C PRO A 235 2.49 -4.42 -21.12
N ALA A 236 2.46 -5.63 -20.58
CA ALA A 236 3.06 -6.78 -21.27
C ALA A 236 2.47 -6.78 -22.69
N VAL A 237 3.34 -6.66 -23.69
CA VAL A 237 2.91 -6.90 -25.07
C VAL A 237 2.58 -8.39 -25.10
N ASP A 238 1.30 -8.72 -25.18
CA ASP A 238 0.87 -10.08 -25.45
C ASP A 238 1.52 -10.49 -26.78
N ALA A 239 2.55 -11.32 -26.69
CA ALA A 239 3.24 -11.93 -27.82
C ALA A 239 2.64 -13.31 -28.09
#